data_AF-A0A2P6TKZ8-F1
#
_entry.id   AF-A0A2P6TKZ8-F1
#
_cell.length_a   1.000
_cell.length_b   1.000
_cell.length_c   1.000
_cell.angle_alpha   90.00
_cell.angle_beta   90.00
_cell.angle_gamma   90.00
#
_symmetry.space_group_name_H-M   'P 1'
#
loop_
_entity.id
_entity.type
_entity.pdbx_description
1 polymer ?
#
loop_
_entity_poly.entity_id
_entity_poly.type
_entity_poly.pdbx_seq_one_letter_code
_entity_poly.pdbx_strand_id
1 'polypeptide(L)'
;MLKLLLLLATLLLALSSAAARQDRRVRNCIKYKNCIARGHRAVCAENQDGETGAFPNDCYRRCANKERGVHWSKLYSFPTSNHCIRNWLSDPSCSTCPTNYN
;
A
#
# COMPACT_ATOMS: atom_id res chain seq x y z
N MET A 1 15.74 -36.43 14.83
CA MET A 1 14.47 -35.83 14.39
C MET A 1 14.13 -34.52 15.11
N LEU A 2 14.24 -34.43 16.45
CA LEU A 2 13.95 -33.20 17.21
C LEU A 2 14.76 -31.96 16.77
N LYS A 3 16.04 -32.13 16.40
CA LYS A 3 16.91 -31.05 15.91
C LYS A 3 16.48 -30.45 14.55
N LEU A 4 15.84 -31.24 13.68
CA LEU A 4 15.40 -30.78 12.36
C LEU A 4 14.12 -29.93 12.47
N LEU A 5 13.23 -30.29 13.40
CA LEU A 5 12.00 -29.55 13.70
C LEU A 5 12.29 -28.18 14.32
N LEU A 6 13.30 -28.09 15.20
CA LEU A 6 13.76 -26.82 15.79
C LEU A 6 14.34 -25.85 14.75
N LEU A 7 15.09 -26.35 13.76
CA LEU A 7 15.66 -25.54 12.68
C LEU A 7 14.59 -25.02 11.70
N LEU A 8 13.57 -25.83 11.41
CA LEU A 8 12.42 -25.41 10.60
C LEU A 8 11.58 -24.35 11.31
N ALA A 9 11.38 -24.50 12.62
CA ALA A 9 10.63 -23.53 13.42
C ALA A 9 11.33 -22.15 13.47
N THR A 10 12.66 -22.10 13.64
CA THR A 10 13.40 -20.83 13.64
C THR A 10 13.44 -20.17 12.26
N LEU A 11 13.49 -20.95 11.18
CA LEU A 11 13.40 -20.42 9.82
C LEU A 11 12.02 -19.80 9.55
N LEU A 12 10.94 -20.47 9.97
CA LEU A 12 9.57 -19.97 9.84
C LEU A 12 9.32 -18.70 10.68
N LEU A 13 9.89 -18.61 11.88
CA LEU A 13 9.80 -17.41 12.73
C LEU A 13 10.56 -16.20 12.17
N ALA A 14 11.67 -16.42 11.47
CA ALA A 14 12.46 -15.35 10.85
C ALA A 14 11.76 -14.72 9.63
N LEU A 15 11.02 -15.51 8.84
CA LEU A 15 10.30 -15.00 7.67
C LEU A 15 9.09 -14.10 8.05
N SER A 16 8.47 -14.33 9.21
CA SER A 16 7.28 -13.58 9.64
C SER A 16 7.56 -12.12 10.03
N SER A 17 8.83 -11.73 10.19
CA SER A 17 9.22 -10.41 10.70
C SER A 17 9.29 -9.32 9.62
N ALA A 18 9.16 -9.68 8.34
CA ALA A 18 9.32 -8.75 7.23
C ALA A 18 8.06 -7.94 6.87
N ALA A 19 6.87 -8.38 7.33
CA ALA A 19 5.59 -7.92 6.76
C ALA A 19 5.03 -6.59 7.30
N ALA A 20 5.68 -5.89 8.24
CA ALA A 20 5.03 -4.74 8.92
C ALA A 20 5.90 -3.51 9.15
N ARG A 21 7.06 -3.38 8.49
CA ARG A 21 7.86 -2.15 8.60
C ARG A 21 7.56 -1.21 7.44
N GLN A 22 6.41 -0.52 7.49
CA GLN A 22 6.18 0.64 6.62
C GLN A 22 7.44 1.53 6.62
N ASP A 23 8.00 1.77 5.43
CA ASP A 23 9.26 2.51 5.30
C ASP A 23 9.10 3.92 5.92
N ARG A 24 10.06 4.29 6.78
CA ARG A 24 10.11 5.62 7.43
C ARG A 24 10.01 6.76 6.40
N ARG A 25 10.55 6.55 5.19
CA ARG A 25 10.52 7.51 4.07
C ARG A 25 9.09 7.76 3.59
N VAL A 26 8.28 6.71 3.47
CA VAL A 26 6.87 6.82 3.04
C VAL A 26 6.08 7.63 4.07
N ARG A 27 6.17 7.26 5.36
CA ARG A 27 5.47 7.99 6.44
C ARG A 27 5.88 9.46 6.51
N ASN A 28 7.19 9.74 6.44
CA ASN A 28 7.70 11.10 6.45
C ASN A 28 7.21 11.89 5.23
N CYS A 29 7.19 11.27 4.04
CA CYS A 29 6.65 11.89 2.83
C CYS A 29 5.17 12.27 3.00
N ILE A 30 4.35 11.36 3.50
CA ILE A 30 2.90 11.58 3.71
C ILE A 30 2.67 12.75 4.67
N LYS A 31 3.38 12.74 5.80
CA LYS A 31 3.30 13.79 6.83
C LYS A 31 3.76 15.15 6.28
N TYR A 32 4.96 15.20 5.70
CA TYR A 32 5.56 16.44 5.22
C TYR A 32 4.76 17.08 4.08
N LYS A 33 4.23 16.28 3.14
CA LYS A 33 3.41 16.78 2.03
C LYS A 33 1.95 17.04 2.41
N ASN A 34 1.57 16.74 3.66
CA ASN A 34 0.22 16.80 4.18
C ASN A 34 -0.79 16.12 3.22
N CYS A 35 -0.54 14.87 2.85
CA CYS A 35 -1.32 14.21 1.80
C CYS A 35 -2.82 14.11 2.10
N ILE A 36 -3.21 14.09 3.38
CA ILE A 36 -4.62 14.06 3.80
C ILE A 36 -5.37 15.34 3.38
N ALA A 37 -4.72 16.50 3.43
CA ALA A 37 -5.31 17.79 3.04
C ALA A 37 -5.45 17.97 1.53
N ARG A 38 -4.92 17.05 0.70
CA ARG A 38 -4.99 17.12 -0.77
C ARG A 38 -6.28 16.52 -1.34
N GLY A 39 -7.26 16.27 -0.49
CA GLY A 39 -8.55 15.71 -0.85
C GLY A 39 -8.51 14.20 -1.07
N HIS A 40 -9.66 13.65 -1.47
CA HIS A 40 -9.88 12.20 -1.54
C HIS A 40 -10.26 11.77 -2.95
N ARG A 41 -9.56 12.27 -3.97
CA ARG A 41 -9.71 11.73 -5.33
C ARG A 41 -8.77 10.53 -5.48
N ALA A 42 -9.30 9.33 -5.29
CA ALA A 42 -8.53 8.10 -5.32
C ALA A 42 -7.84 7.89 -6.66
N VAL A 43 -6.79 7.08 -6.63
CA VAL A 43 -5.98 6.73 -7.78
C VAL A 43 -5.88 5.21 -7.87
N CYS A 44 -6.26 4.66 -9.03
CA CYS A 44 -5.87 3.31 -9.39
C CYS A 44 -4.48 3.37 -10.03
N ALA A 45 -3.61 2.45 -9.64
CA ALA A 45 -2.24 2.36 -10.10
C ALA A 45 -1.82 0.90 -10.28
N GLU A 46 -0.76 0.71 -11.04
CA GLU A 46 -0.14 -0.58 -11.34
C GLU A 46 1.32 -0.55 -10.91
N ASN A 47 1.83 -1.65 -10.37
CA ASN A 47 3.25 -1.79 -10.02
C ASN A 47 4.06 -2.43 -11.15
N GLN A 48 5.36 -2.63 -10.94
CA GLN A 48 6.24 -3.23 -11.96
C GLN A 48 5.95 -4.70 -12.25
N ASP A 49 5.25 -5.38 -11.34
CA ASP A 49 4.87 -6.79 -11.47
C ASP A 49 3.48 -6.96 -12.13
N GLY A 50 2.85 -5.85 -12.56
CA GLY A 50 1.51 -5.85 -13.17
C GLY A 50 0.36 -5.94 -12.16
N GLU A 51 0.64 -5.82 -10.86
CA GLU A 51 -0.40 -5.83 -9.83
C GLU A 51 -1.06 -4.45 -9.72
N THR A 52 -2.39 -4.43 -9.62
CA THR A 52 -3.16 -3.19 -9.46
C THR A 52 -3.53 -2.92 -8.01
N GLY A 53 -3.46 -1.66 -7.59
CA GLY A 53 -3.84 -1.20 -6.27
C GLY A 53 -4.36 0.24 -6.28
N ALA A 54 -5.20 0.57 -5.30
CA ALA A 54 -5.77 1.90 -5.14
C ALA A 54 -5.12 2.69 -3.99
N PHE A 55 -5.01 4.00 -4.18
CA PHE A 55 -4.48 4.95 -3.20
C PHE A 55 -5.50 6.06 -2.88
N PRO A 56 -5.53 6.61 -1.65
CA PRO A 56 -6.51 7.62 -1.25
C PRO A 56 -6.50 8.87 -2.15
N ASN A 57 -5.31 9.23 -2.62
CA ASN A 57 -5.08 10.23 -3.65
C ASN A 57 -3.69 10.07 -4.27
N ASP A 58 -3.38 10.91 -5.26
CA ASP A 58 -2.10 10.87 -5.97
C ASP A 58 -0.88 11.18 -5.10
N CYS A 59 -1.04 11.93 -4.00
CA CYS A 59 0.04 12.20 -3.06
C CYS A 59 0.47 10.93 -2.33
N TYR A 60 -0.48 10.11 -1.87
CA TYR A 60 -0.20 8.83 -1.23
C TYR A 60 0.54 7.88 -2.18
N ARG A 61 0.09 7.73 -3.43
CA ARG A 61 0.78 6.94 -4.45
C ARG A 61 2.23 7.39 -4.65
N ARG A 62 2.45 8.70 -4.84
CA ARG A 62 3.81 9.25 -5.02
C ARG A 62 4.69 9.03 -3.79
N CYS A 63 4.12 9.06 -2.59
CA CYS A 63 4.85 8.77 -1.36
C CYS A 63 5.14 7.28 -1.18
N ALA A 64 4.28 6.38 -1.64
CA ALA A 64 4.56 4.94 -1.67
C ALA A 64 5.82 4.63 -2.49
N ASN A 65 6.02 5.31 -3.62
CA ASN A 65 7.24 5.20 -4.45
C ASN A 65 8.53 5.73 -3.77
N LYS A 66 8.49 6.11 -2.48
CA LYS A 66 9.69 6.41 -1.70
C LYS A 66 10.28 5.18 -1.02
N GLU A 67 9.51 4.10 -0.95
CA GLU A 67 9.99 2.80 -0.52
C GLU A 67 10.93 2.21 -1.59
N ARG A 68 12.03 1.59 -1.14
CA ARG A 68 13.05 1.06 -2.04
C ARG A 68 12.50 -0.16 -2.79
N GLY A 69 12.63 -0.16 -4.11
CA GLY A 69 12.14 -1.25 -4.96
C GLY A 69 10.64 -1.20 -5.24
N VAL A 70 9.93 -0.18 -4.75
CA VAL A 70 8.50 0.02 -5.01
C VAL A 70 8.30 1.10 -6.07
N HIS A 71 7.51 0.80 -7.09
CA HIS A 71 7.11 1.76 -8.10
C HIS A 71 5.67 1.52 -8.54
N TRP A 72 4.84 2.54 -8.35
CA TRP A 72 3.44 2.58 -8.78
C TRP A 72 3.21 3.64 -9.86
N SER A 73 2.78 3.19 -11.02
CA SER A 73 2.35 3.99 -12.16
C SER A 73 0.87 4.29 -12.07
N LYS A 74 0.48 5.56 -12.21
CA LYS A 74 -0.95 5.93 -12.18
C LYS A 74 -1.62 5.45 -13.46
N LEU A 75 -2.75 4.75 -13.32
CA LEU A 75 -3.63 4.41 -14.43
C LEU A 75 -4.69 5.51 -14.60
N TYR A 76 -5.56 5.68 -13.59
CA TYR A 76 -6.63 6.68 -13.61
C TYR A 76 -7.00 7.15 -12.20
N SER A 77 -7.85 8.18 -12.13
CA SER A 77 -8.38 8.71 -10.88
C SER A 77 -9.88 8.56 -10.81
N PHE A 78 -10.41 8.27 -9.63
CA PHE A 78 -11.83 8.03 -9.42
C PHE A 78 -12.39 8.71 -8.15
N PRO A 79 -13.72 8.95 -8.08
CA PRO A 79 -14.37 9.41 -6.86
C PRO A 79 -14.23 8.39 -5.73
N THR A 80 -13.83 8.84 -4.54
CA THR A 80 -13.76 7.97 -3.36
C THR A 80 -15.09 8.00 -2.62
N SER A 81 -15.57 6.83 -2.20
CA SER A 81 -16.75 6.72 -1.34
C SER A 81 -16.47 7.27 0.06
N ASN A 82 -17.50 7.79 0.73
CA ASN A 82 -17.40 8.21 2.14
C ASN A 82 -16.94 7.08 3.07
N HIS A 83 -17.26 5.83 2.71
CA HIS A 83 -16.77 4.65 3.40
C HIS A 83 -15.24 4.56 3.34
N CYS A 84 -14.66 4.62 2.14
CA CYS A 84 -13.21 4.48 1.98
C CYS A 84 -12.42 5.67 2.50
N ILE A 85 -13.00 6.88 2.52
CA ILE A 85 -12.38 8.04 3.19
C ILE A 85 -12.08 7.73 4.67
N ARG A 86 -12.95 6.98 5.34
CA ARG A 86 -12.83 6.65 6.77
C ARG A 86 -12.12 5.32 7.05
N ASN A 87 -12.21 4.37 6.12
CA ASN A 87 -11.83 2.98 6.36
C ASN A 87 -10.66 2.50 5.49
N TRP A 88 -9.88 3.40 4.88
CA TRP A 88 -8.83 3.00 3.93
C TRP A 88 -7.81 1.99 4.49
N LEU A 89 -7.44 2.13 5.77
CA LEU A 89 -6.46 1.26 6.42
C LEU A 89 -7.08 0.00 7.05
N SER A 90 -8.40 0.01 7.30
CA SER A 90 -9.12 -1.06 7.98
C SER A 90 -9.88 -1.98 7.03
N ASP A 91 -10.25 -1.48 5.85
CA ASP A 91 -10.99 -2.22 4.83
C ASP A 91 -10.10 -2.40 3.58
N PRO A 92 -9.63 -3.64 3.31
CA PRO A 92 -8.80 -3.94 2.15
C PRO A 92 -9.45 -3.58 0.81
N SER A 93 -10.79 -3.62 0.72
CA SER A 93 -11.51 -3.30 -0.53
C SER A 93 -11.29 -1.86 -0.98
N CYS A 94 -11.00 -0.95 -0.04
CA CYS A 94 -10.68 0.43 -0.35
C CYS A 94 -9.32 0.61 -1.04
N SER A 95 -8.43 -0.39 -0.94
CA SER A 95 -7.13 -0.40 -1.61
C SER A 95 -7.15 -1.20 -2.92
N THR A 96 -8.33 -1.60 -3.41
CA THR A 96 -8.49 -2.32 -4.69
C THR A 96 -8.93 -1.37 -5.79
N CYS A 97 -8.40 -1.55 -7.00
CA CYS A 97 -8.88 -0.81 -8.17
C CYS A 97 -10.31 -1.25 -8.53
N PRO A 98 -11.23 -0.30 -8.77
CA PRO A 98 -12.57 -0.62 -9.20
C PRO A 98 -12.57 -1.22 -10.62
N THR A 99 -13.42 -2.23 -10.85
CA THR A 99 -13.48 -2.96 -12.13
C THR A 99 -14.22 -2.23 -13.26
N ASN A 100 -15.00 -1.20 -12.93
CA ASN A 100 -15.92 -0.51 -13.85
C ASN A 100 -15.54 0.95 -14.12
N TYR A 101 -14.26 1.24 -14.37
CA TYR A 101 -13.82 2.57 -14.82
C TYR A 101 -13.27 2.46 -16.25
N ASN A 102 -14.19 2.51 -17.21
CA ASN A 102 -13.92 2.81 -18.62
C ASN A 102 -14.26 4.27 -18.89
#